data_AF-A0A8H7P8A5-F1
#
_entry.id   AF-A0A8H7P8A5-F1
#
_cell.length_a   1.000
_cell.length_b   1.000
_cell.length_c   1.000
_cell.angle_alpha   90.00
_cell.angle_beta   90.00
_cell.angle_gamma   90.00
#
_symmetry.space_group_name_H-M   'P 1'
#
loop_
_entity.id
_entity.type
_entity.pdbx_description
1 polymer ?
#
loop_
_entity_poly.entity_id
_entity_poly.type
_entity_poly.pdbx_seq_one_letter_code
_entity_poly.pdbx_strand_id
1 'polypeptide(L)'
;MDIIARARKLPSAPPPNDDPAQIKGNMTLEMKRLGASIFAWHIANYPGSHVFGHDALANLKFAEVCIRRVGMGGQHVLVREDEDPEELRKISLESQTVCELTVDEGMLNVHGMLAGGCSAHLVDV
;
A
#
# COMPACT_ATOMS: atom_id res chain seq x y z
N MET A 1 10.69 -5.91 19.71
CA MET A 1 11.32 -6.16 18.38
C MET A 1 10.86 -5.02 17.48
N ASP A 2 11.77 -4.24 16.89
CA ASP A 2 11.41 -3.07 16.06
C ASP A 2 10.99 -3.51 14.65
N ILE A 3 9.69 -3.43 14.37
CA ILE A 3 9.11 -3.83 13.08
C ILE A 3 9.55 -2.92 11.93
N ILE A 4 9.78 -1.63 12.20
CA ILE A 4 10.22 -0.66 11.19
C ILE A 4 11.67 -0.94 10.79
N ALA A 5 12.53 -1.28 11.77
CA ALA A 5 13.90 -1.70 11.48
C ALA A 5 13.96 -2.98 10.61
N ARG A 6 12.98 -3.88 10.71
CA ARG A 6 12.88 -5.04 9.82
C ARG A 6 12.38 -4.65 8.44
N ALA A 7 11.35 -3.81 8.36
CA ALA A 7 10.77 -3.34 7.10
C ALA A 7 11.81 -2.61 6.23
N ARG A 8 12.70 -1.82 6.84
CA ARG A 8 13.81 -1.14 6.15
C ARG A 8 14.83 -2.08 5.49
N LYS A 9 14.83 -3.38 5.84
CA LYS A 9 15.69 -4.40 5.23
C LYS A 9 15.03 -5.15 4.09
N LEU A 10 13.74 -4.89 3.83
CA LEU A 10 13.03 -5.48 2.70
C LEU A 10 13.69 -5.00 1.39
N PRO A 11 13.70 -5.85 0.35
CA PRO A 11 14.13 -5.42 -0.97
C PRO A 11 13.24 -4.29 -1.50
N SER A 12 13.77 -3.53 -2.46
CA SER A 12 12.97 -2.56 -3.21
C SER A 12 11.82 -3.27 -3.92
N ALA A 13 10.66 -2.62 -3.98
CA ALA A 13 9.53 -3.12 -4.75
C ALA A 13 9.90 -3.24 -6.25
N PRO A 14 9.50 -4.32 -6.93
CA PRO A 14 9.59 -4.41 -8.39
C PRO A 14 8.44 -3.63 -9.05
N PRO A 15 8.41 -3.54 -10.40
CA PRO A 15 7.26 -3.04 -11.13
C PRO A 15 5.95 -3.72 -10.69
N PRO A 16 4.81 -3.00 -10.62
CA PRO A 16 4.62 -1.60 -11.04
C PRO A 16 4.96 -0.53 -9.98
N ASN A 17 5.58 -0.92 -8.85
CA ASN A 17 5.80 -0.05 -7.68
C ASN A 17 7.28 0.32 -7.46
N ASP A 18 8.12 0.18 -8.49
CA ASP A 18 9.56 0.42 -8.46
C ASP A 18 9.96 1.90 -8.48
N ASP A 19 9.02 2.81 -8.84
CA ASP A 19 9.18 4.26 -8.75
C ASP A 19 8.27 4.90 -7.68
N PRO A 20 8.77 5.07 -6.44
CA PRO A 20 8.01 5.71 -5.37
C PRO A 20 7.63 7.17 -5.61
N ALA A 21 8.26 7.86 -6.58
CA ALA A 21 7.92 9.24 -6.90
C ALA A 21 6.55 9.37 -7.59
N GLN A 22 6.06 8.29 -8.22
CA GLN A 22 4.72 8.25 -8.81
C GLN A 22 3.60 8.11 -7.78
N ILE A 23 3.94 7.74 -6.54
CA ILE A 23 2.96 7.56 -5.46
C ILE A 23 2.51 8.94 -4.98
N LYS A 24 1.22 9.22 -5.16
CA LYS A 24 0.60 10.49 -4.74
C LYS A 24 0.50 10.55 -3.21
N GLY A 25 0.38 11.78 -2.70
CA GLY A 25 0.09 12.05 -1.30
C GLY A 25 1.21 12.76 -0.55
N ASN A 26 1.01 12.94 0.75
CA ASN A 26 1.74 13.87 1.63
C ASN A 26 2.87 13.24 2.46
N MET A 27 3.33 12.05 2.06
CA MET A 27 4.47 11.39 2.68
C MET A 27 5.77 11.66 1.92
N THR A 28 6.87 11.68 2.65
CA THR A 28 8.21 11.81 2.07
C THR A 28 8.51 10.66 1.09
N LEU A 29 9.46 10.90 0.18
CA LEU A 29 9.87 9.86 -0.79
C LEU A 29 10.41 8.60 -0.10
N GLU A 30 11.12 8.74 1.02
CA GLU A 30 11.63 7.60 1.80
C GLU A 30 10.48 6.77 2.38
N MET A 31 9.46 7.42 2.94
CA MET A 31 8.28 6.74 3.47
C MET A 31 7.48 6.05 2.37
N LYS A 32 7.30 6.69 1.21
CA LYS A 32 6.66 6.09 0.04
C LYS A 32 7.42 4.86 -0.45
N ARG A 33 8.75 4.94 -0.51
CA ARG A 33 9.61 3.79 -0.86
C ARG A 33 9.44 2.64 0.14
N LEU A 34 9.49 2.93 1.44
CA LEU A 34 9.31 1.91 2.47
C LEU A 34 7.91 1.28 2.38
N GLY A 35 6.87 2.09 2.19
CA GLY A 35 5.51 1.62 1.97
C GLY A 35 5.40 0.69 0.77
N ALA A 36 5.98 1.07 -0.37
CA ALA A 36 6.03 0.23 -1.57
C ALA A 36 6.73 -1.12 -1.32
N SER A 37 7.87 -1.12 -0.62
CA SER A 37 8.59 -2.36 -0.25
C SER A 37 7.79 -3.26 0.69
N ILE A 38 7.13 -2.69 1.70
CA ILE A 38 6.24 -3.43 2.60
C ILE A 38 5.08 -4.02 1.81
N PHE A 39 4.47 -3.22 0.94
CA PHE A 39 3.36 -3.62 0.10
C PHE A 39 3.73 -4.77 -0.82
N ALA A 40 4.82 -4.63 -1.60
CA ALA A 40 5.33 -5.70 -2.46
C ALA A 40 5.67 -6.96 -1.67
N TRP A 41 6.19 -6.82 -0.45
CA TRP A 41 6.42 -7.98 0.42
C TRP A 41 5.14 -8.66 0.90
N HIS A 42 4.12 -7.89 1.26
CA HIS A 42 2.84 -8.43 1.71
C HIS A 42 2.16 -9.29 0.63
N ILE A 43 2.14 -8.81 -0.61
CA ILE A 43 1.56 -9.55 -1.76
C ILE A 43 2.57 -10.51 -2.43
N ALA A 44 3.73 -10.71 -1.79
CA ALA A 44 4.84 -11.51 -2.29
C ALA A 44 5.22 -11.21 -3.74
N ASN A 45 5.12 -9.94 -4.16
CA ASN A 45 5.45 -9.49 -5.51
C ASN A 45 6.97 -9.34 -5.66
N TYR A 46 7.63 -10.47 -5.89
CA TYR A 46 9.05 -10.56 -6.22
C TYR A 46 9.28 -11.68 -7.26
N PRO A 47 10.31 -11.56 -8.10
CA PRO A 47 10.64 -12.60 -9.08
C PRO A 47 10.80 -13.97 -8.42
N GLY A 48 10.08 -14.97 -8.94
CA GLY A 48 10.13 -16.35 -8.43
C GLY A 48 9.28 -16.62 -7.18
N SER A 49 8.38 -15.70 -6.82
CA SER A 49 7.40 -15.95 -5.76
C SER A 49 6.36 -16.99 -6.19
N HIS A 50 5.98 -17.86 -5.25
CA HIS A 50 4.97 -18.92 -5.44
C HIS A 50 3.92 -18.90 -4.33
N VAL A 51 3.78 -17.76 -3.65
CA VAL A 51 2.78 -17.58 -2.58
C VAL A 51 1.40 -17.50 -3.21
N PHE A 52 0.41 -18.08 -2.53
CA PHE A 52 -0.99 -18.03 -2.96
C PHE A 52 -1.42 -16.60 -3.28
N GLY A 53 -2.09 -16.40 -4.41
CA GLY A 53 -2.67 -15.12 -4.79
C GLY A 53 -1.69 -14.09 -5.36
N HIS A 54 -0.38 -14.36 -5.35
CA HIS A 54 0.65 -13.47 -5.91
C HIS A 54 0.29 -13.04 -7.35
N ASP A 55 0.02 -14.00 -8.23
CA ASP A 55 -0.26 -13.70 -9.65
C ASP A 55 -1.48 -12.79 -9.83
N ALA A 56 -2.50 -12.93 -8.97
CA ALA A 56 -3.69 -12.09 -9.01
C ALA A 56 -3.43 -10.64 -8.58
N LEU A 57 -2.37 -10.40 -7.80
CA LEU A 57 -2.01 -9.09 -7.25
C LEU A 57 -0.69 -8.55 -7.79
N ALA A 58 0.02 -9.27 -8.65
CA ALA A 58 1.32 -8.89 -9.18
C ALA A 58 1.30 -7.51 -9.86
N ASN A 59 0.16 -7.17 -10.48
CA ASN A 59 -0.09 -5.90 -11.15
C ASN A 59 -0.79 -4.85 -10.25
N LEU A 60 -0.93 -5.12 -8.95
CA LEU A 60 -1.52 -4.17 -8.00
C LEU A 60 -0.54 -3.02 -7.74
N LYS A 61 -0.97 -1.81 -8.07
CA LYS A 61 -0.19 -0.58 -7.97
C LYS A 61 -0.60 0.21 -6.74
N PHE A 62 0.38 0.57 -5.92
CA PHE A 62 0.21 1.47 -4.78
C PHE A 62 0.22 2.91 -5.29
N ALA A 63 -0.96 3.48 -5.52
CA ALA A 63 -1.10 4.71 -6.29
C ALA A 63 -1.08 5.98 -5.43
N GLU A 64 -1.64 5.92 -4.22
CA GLU A 64 -1.71 7.07 -3.31
C GLU A 64 -1.65 6.63 -1.85
N VAL A 65 -0.97 7.42 -1.03
CA VAL A 65 -1.02 7.32 0.43
C VAL A 65 -1.04 8.69 1.07
N CYS A 66 -2.07 8.95 1.87
CA CYS A 66 -2.26 10.20 2.57
C CYS A 66 -2.48 9.96 4.07
N ILE A 67 -1.82 10.75 4.93
CA ILE A 67 -2.07 10.75 6.38
C ILE A 67 -2.80 12.02 6.77
N ARG A 68 -3.90 11.86 7.51
CA ARG A 68 -4.75 12.95 7.99
C ARG A 68 -4.88 12.92 9.51
N ARG A 69 -4.98 14.08 10.13
CA ARG A 69 -5.41 14.23 11.52
C ARG A 69 -6.92 14.10 11.58
N VAL A 70 -7.42 13.36 12.57
CA VAL A 70 -8.86 13.21 12.82
C VAL A 70 -9.21 13.96 14.10
N GLY A 71 -9.93 15.08 13.94
CA GLY A 71 -10.43 15.88 15.07
C GLY A 71 -11.87 15.56 15.45
N MET A 72 -12.29 15.98 16.65
CA MET A 72 -13.70 15.98 17.02
C MET A 72 -14.49 16.86 16.03
N GLY A 73 -15.50 16.28 15.38
CA GLY A 73 -16.32 16.96 14.37
C GLY A 73 -16.01 16.61 12.91
N GLY A 74 -15.17 15.60 12.64
CA GLY A 74 -14.95 15.09 11.28
C GLY A 74 -14.09 16.00 10.40
N GLN A 75 -13.23 16.82 11.00
CA GLN A 75 -12.22 17.56 10.25
C GLN A 75 -11.05 16.62 9.91
N HIS A 76 -10.80 16.42 8.62
CA HIS A 76 -9.69 15.63 8.09
C HIS A 76 -8.66 16.55 7.45
N VAL A 77 -7.62 16.92 8.20
CA VAL A 77 -6.54 17.81 7.73
C VAL A 77 -5.30 16.99 7.42
N LEU A 78 -4.71 17.17 6.24
CA LEU A 78 -3.46 16.49 5.86
C LEU A 78 -2.33 16.86 6.83
N VAL A 79 -1.61 15.84 7.29
CA VAL A 79 -0.36 16.00 8.05
C VAL A 79 0.70 16.61 7.13
N ARG A 80 1.47 17.58 7.62
CA ARG A 80 2.61 18.12 6.86
C ARG A 80 3.87 17.33 7.16
N GLU A 81 4.80 17.31 6.20
CA GLU A 81 6.06 16.57 6.32
C GLU A 81 6.98 17.10 7.44
N ASP A 82 6.83 18.37 7.83
CA ASP A 82 7.66 19.04 8.84
C ASP A 82 7.11 18.90 10.27
N GLU A 83 6.00 18.19 10.46
CA GLU A 83 5.41 17.98 11.78
C GLU A 83 6.23 17.02 12.64
N ASP A 84 6.36 17.34 13.93
CA ASP A 84 7.09 16.51 14.89
C ASP A 84 6.42 15.14 15.06
N PRO A 85 7.14 14.03 14.77
CA PRO A 85 6.63 12.68 14.98
C PRO A 85 6.17 12.39 16.42
N GLU A 86 6.78 13.00 17.44
CA GLU A 86 6.39 12.78 18.83
C GLU A 86 5.06 13.45 19.18
N GLU A 87 4.73 14.57 18.53
CA GLU A 87 3.41 15.22 18.66
C GLU A 87 2.34 14.46 17.86
N LEU A 88 2.69 13.97 16.66
CA LEU A 88 1.81 13.14 15.83
C LEU A 88 1.36 11.86 16.55
N ARG A 89 2.20 11.28 17.41
CA ARG A 89 1.86 10.09 18.22
C ARG A 89 0.80 10.33 19.29
N LYS A 90 0.53 11.60 19.65
CA LYS A 90 -0.41 11.96 20.72
C LYS A 90 -1.83 12.20 20.21
N ILE A 91 -2.02 12.20 18.89
CA ILE A 91 -3.29 12.52 18.25
C ILE A 91 -3.81 11.36 17.42
N SER A 92 -5.10 11.37 17.11
CA SER A 92 -5.70 10.41 16.20
C SER A 92 -5.32 10.74 14.76
N LEU A 93 -4.76 9.76 14.08
CA LEU A 93 -4.40 9.82 12.67
C LEU A 93 -5.22 8.81 11.88
N GLU A 94 -5.51 9.15 10.64
CA GLU A 94 -6.12 8.28 9.63
C GLU A 94 -5.16 8.19 8.45
N SER A 95 -4.92 6.97 7.98
CA SER A 95 -4.22 6.73 6.73
C SER A 95 -5.24 6.37 5.67
N GLN A 96 -5.14 7.00 4.51
CA GLN A 96 -5.89 6.65 3.32
C GLN A 96 -4.92 6.13 2.27
N THR A 97 -5.14 4.89 1.82
CA THR A 97 -4.37 4.25 0.76
C THR A 97 -5.28 4.01 -0.44
N VAL A 98 -4.79 4.30 -1.65
CA VAL A 98 -5.45 3.95 -2.90
C VAL A 98 -4.56 2.99 -3.67
N CYS A 99 -5.13 1.85 -4.05
CA CYS A 99 -4.49 0.87 -4.92
C CYS A 99 -5.23 0.80 -6.25
N GLU A 100 -4.49 0.65 -7.35
CA GLU A 100 -5.00 0.51 -8.71
C GLU A 100 -4.66 -0.90 -9.20
N LEU A 101 -5.62 -1.58 -9.84
CA LEU A 101 -5.41 -2.91 -10.42
C LEU A 101 -5.99 -2.96 -11.83
N THR A 102 -5.22 -3.52 -12.76
CA THR A 102 -5.76 -3.96 -14.04
C THR A 102 -6.22 -5.39 -13.90
N VAL A 103 -7.50 -5.66 -14.20
CA VAL A 103 -8.09 -6.99 -14.08
C VAL A 103 -7.78 -7.80 -15.34
N ASP A 104 -7.11 -8.92 -15.16
CA ASP A 104 -6.77 -9.87 -16.23
C ASP A 104 -7.80 -11.00 -16.32
N GLU A 105 -7.87 -11.69 -17.47
CA GLU A 105 -8.84 -12.78 -17.71
C GLU A 105 -8.78 -13.89 -16.64
N GLY A 106 -7.57 -14.21 -16.16
CA GLY A 106 -7.34 -15.21 -15.11
C GLY A 106 -7.95 -14.84 -13.74
N MET A 107 -8.39 -13.60 -13.56
CA MET A 107 -9.03 -13.13 -12.33
C MET A 107 -10.55 -13.21 -12.38
N LEU A 108 -11.13 -13.56 -13.53
CA LEU A 108 -12.57 -13.61 -13.74
C LEU A 108 -13.13 -15.00 -13.39
N ASN A 109 -14.39 -15.03 -12.96
CA ASN A 109 -15.17 -16.25 -12.87
C ASN A 109 -15.84 -16.58 -14.21
N VAL A 110 -16.57 -17.70 -14.25
CA VAL A 110 -17.28 -18.18 -15.45
C VAL A 110 -18.36 -17.22 -16.00
N HIS A 111 -18.70 -16.16 -15.25
CA HIS A 111 -19.64 -15.12 -15.67
C HIS A 111 -18.95 -13.85 -16.16
N GLY A 112 -17.61 -13.84 -16.28
CA GLY A 112 -16.84 -12.65 -16.67
C GLY A 112 -16.78 -11.58 -15.57
N MET A 113 -17.12 -11.94 -14.33
CA MET A 113 -17.06 -11.05 -13.17
C MET A 113 -15.82 -11.36 -12.35
N LEU A 114 -15.31 -10.41 -11.57
CA LEU A 114 -14.18 -10.65 -10.68
C LEU A 114 -14.48 -11.85 -9.76
N ALA A 115 -13.60 -12.85 -9.79
CA ALA A 115 -13.79 -14.07 -9.03
C ALA A 115 -13.79 -13.78 -7.53
N GLY A 116 -14.69 -14.43 -6.78
CA GLY A 116 -14.85 -14.15 -5.34
C GLY A 116 -13.56 -14.30 -4.54
N GLY A 117 -12.71 -15.26 -4.90
CA GLY A 117 -11.38 -15.41 -4.29
C GLY A 117 -10.45 -14.22 -4.56
N CYS A 118 -10.45 -13.68 -5.78
CA CYS A 118 -9.70 -12.47 -6.11
C CYS A 118 -10.26 -11.25 -5.37
N SER A 119 -11.59 -11.10 -5.32
CA SER A 119 -12.25 -10.02 -4.59
C SER A 119 -11.92 -10.05 -3.10
N ALA A 120 -11.98 -11.23 -2.47
CA ALA A 120 -11.65 -11.38 -1.06
C ALA A 120 -10.15 -11.08 -0.81
N HIS A 121 -9.27 -11.52 -1.69
CA HIS A 121 -7.85 -11.25 -1.55
C HIS A 121 -7.53 -9.75 -1.69
N LEU A 122 -8.21 -9.03 -2.57
CA LEU A 122 -8.08 -7.57 -2.70
C LEU A 122 -8.57 -6.80 -1.47
N VAL A 123 -9.51 -7.36 -0.70
CA VAL A 123 -10.01 -6.75 0.54
C VAL A 123 -9.07 -7.04 1.73
N ASP A 124 -8.32 -8.13 1.67
CA ASP A 124 -7.34 -8.52 2.69
C ASP A 124 -6.07 -7.64 2.66
N VAL A 125 -5.73 -7.13 1.48
CA VAL A 125 -4.61 -6.20 1.23
C VAL A 125 -4.92 -4.80 1.71
#